data_AF-A0A950UFE8-F1
#
_entry.id   AF-A0A950UFE8-F1
#
_cell.length_a   1.000
_cell.length_b   1.000
_cell.length_c   1.000
_cell.angle_alpha   90.00
_cell.angle_beta   90.00
_cell.angle_gamma   90.00
#
_symmetry.space_group_name_H-M   'P 1'
#
loop_
_entity.id
_entity.type
_entity.pdbx_description
1 polymer ?
#
loop_
_entity_poly.entity_id
_entity_poly.type
_entity_poly.pdbx_seq_one_letter_code
_entity_poly.pdbx_strand_id
1 'polypeptide(L)'
;MPLMLISGGSSLSRATSSAAEKMREPSVAGQSRIARGWNARLGSGLLHAPTRKSEMRLCSLIFLAALLLCATASGQSSHMSKVTCGAFLKLDSQAKAVLIAWLRGYHSGKRHEIESAAEEVSPYAYGGKLARHCAENPAALVIAVSEEILAEGEQ
;
A
#
# COMPACT_ATOMS: atom_id res chain seq x y z
N MET A 1 35.08 2.18 51.10
CA MET A 1 33.92 3.01 50.72
C MET A 1 33.85 2.99 49.19
N PRO A 2 32.85 2.31 48.61
CA PRO A 2 31.73 3.04 48.04
C PRO A 2 30.36 2.47 48.43
N LEU A 3 29.38 3.34 48.30
CA LEU A 3 28.01 3.27 48.80
C LEU A 3 27.15 2.24 48.05
N MET A 4 26.45 1.41 48.83
CA MET A 4 25.14 0.88 48.48
C MET A 4 24.08 2.00 48.53
N LEU A 5 22.94 1.80 47.83
CA LEU A 5 21.62 2.48 47.90
C LEU A 5 21.20 3.02 46.50
N ILE A 6 19.99 2.86 45.96
CA ILE A 6 18.65 2.58 46.51
C ILE A 6 17.82 1.79 45.48
N SER A 7 17.13 0.78 46.01
CA SER A 7 15.94 0.14 45.45
C SER A 7 14.73 1.06 45.65
N GLY A 8 14.02 1.42 44.58
CA GLY A 8 12.81 2.24 44.62
C GLY A 8 11.70 1.57 43.83
N GLY A 9 10.81 0.89 44.55
CA GLY A 9 9.69 0.15 43.99
C GLY A 9 8.51 1.01 43.55
N SER A 10 7.78 0.44 42.61
CA SER A 10 6.32 0.40 42.48
C SER A 10 5.51 1.68 42.69
N SER A 11 4.90 2.16 41.60
CA SER A 11 3.54 2.70 41.70
C SER A 11 2.70 2.23 40.51
N LEU A 12 1.92 1.18 40.75
CA LEU A 12 0.72 0.86 39.98
C LEU A 12 -0.24 2.04 40.08
N SER A 13 -0.61 2.64 38.95
CA SER A 13 -1.84 3.42 38.85
C SER A 13 -2.67 2.86 37.71
N ARG A 14 -3.49 1.88 38.09
CA ARG A 14 -4.68 1.42 37.38
C ARG A 14 -5.72 2.53 37.50
N ALA A 15 -5.92 3.30 36.43
CA ALA A 15 -7.10 4.14 36.26
C ALA A 15 -7.96 3.52 35.15
N THR A 16 -8.91 2.69 35.56
CA THR A 16 -10.07 2.31 34.76
C THR A 16 -10.98 3.53 34.67
N SER A 17 -10.98 4.25 33.55
CA SER A 17 -12.07 5.17 33.22
C SER A 17 -12.99 4.50 32.22
N SER A 18 -14.00 3.83 32.78
CA SER A 18 -15.25 3.51 32.11
C SER A 18 -15.96 4.83 31.80
N ALA A 19 -15.82 5.30 30.57
CA ALA A 19 -16.67 6.34 30.01
C ALA A 19 -17.37 5.72 28.80
N ALA A 20 -18.50 5.09 29.10
CA ALA A 20 -19.70 5.02 28.27
C ALA A 20 -19.53 5.57 26.85
N GLU A 21 -19.18 4.67 25.94
CA GLU A 21 -20.11 4.22 24.91
C GLU A 21 -21.27 5.17 24.64
N LYS A 22 -20.99 6.24 23.90
CA LYS A 22 -21.98 6.80 22.99
C LYS A 22 -21.44 6.66 21.58
N MET A 23 -21.63 5.44 21.08
CA MET A 23 -21.74 5.13 19.66
C MET A 23 -22.45 6.28 18.95
N ARG A 24 -21.66 7.13 18.30
CA ARG A 24 -22.08 7.82 17.10
C ARG A 24 -21.51 6.98 15.96
N GLU A 25 -22.32 6.03 15.51
CA GLU A 25 -22.24 5.59 14.13
C GLU A 25 -22.17 6.83 13.22
N PRO A 26 -21.15 6.99 12.38
CA PRO A 26 -21.39 7.65 11.12
C PRO A 26 -22.36 6.75 10.36
N SER A 27 -23.64 7.12 10.41
CA SER A 27 -24.65 6.67 9.47
C SER A 27 -24.14 6.96 8.06
N VAL A 28 -23.45 6.00 7.47
CA VAL A 28 -23.24 5.92 6.03
C VAL A 28 -24.52 5.34 5.43
N ALA A 29 -25.62 6.07 5.65
CA ALA A 29 -26.82 5.94 4.86
C ALA A 29 -26.50 6.52 3.47
N GLY A 30 -25.90 5.71 2.61
CA GLY A 30 -25.54 6.20 1.28
C GLY A 30 -24.67 5.31 0.40
N GLN A 31 -24.66 3.98 0.57
CA GLN A 31 -24.03 3.11 -0.43
C GLN A 31 -24.89 1.89 -0.75
N SER A 32 -26.17 2.15 -0.95
CA SER A 32 -27.08 1.23 -1.60
C SER A 32 -27.20 1.61 -3.08
N ARG A 33 -26.82 0.66 -3.95
CA ARG A 33 -27.14 0.57 -5.39
C ARG A 33 -26.32 1.43 -6.35
N ILE A 34 -25.15 0.92 -6.74
CA ILE A 34 -24.76 0.88 -8.17
C ILE A 34 -24.32 -0.54 -8.54
N ALA A 35 -25.18 -1.49 -8.21
CA ALA A 35 -25.28 -2.77 -8.92
C ALA A 35 -26.67 -2.76 -9.57
N ARG A 36 -26.74 -2.34 -10.84
CA ARG A 36 -27.81 -2.58 -11.83
C ARG A 36 -27.60 -1.61 -13.00
N GLY A 37 -27.18 -2.13 -14.15
CA GLY A 37 -27.33 -1.38 -15.40
C GLY A 37 -26.20 -1.49 -16.42
N TRP A 38 -25.58 -2.67 -16.61
CA TRP A 38 -24.77 -2.93 -17.81
C TRP A 38 -25.43 -4.02 -18.68
N ASN A 39 -26.75 -4.00 -18.77
CA ASN A 39 -27.50 -4.74 -19.78
C ASN A 39 -28.38 -3.75 -20.54
N ALA A 40 -28.38 -3.90 -21.87
CA ALA A 40 -29.26 -3.28 -22.86
C ALA A 40 -28.89 -1.86 -23.36
N ARG A 41 -27.88 -1.80 -24.25
CA ARG A 41 -28.07 -1.32 -25.64
C ARG A 41 -26.81 -1.56 -26.46
N LEU A 42 -26.49 -2.84 -26.69
CA LEU A 42 -25.86 -3.22 -27.95
C LEU A 42 -26.96 -3.08 -29.00
N GLY A 43 -27.02 -1.89 -29.60
CA GLY A 43 -27.76 -1.69 -30.82
C GLY A 43 -27.19 -2.65 -31.86
N SER A 44 -28.05 -3.53 -32.37
CA SER A 44 -27.83 -4.32 -33.58
C SER A 44 -27.73 -3.36 -34.79
N GLY A 45 -26.66 -2.59 -34.84
CA GLY A 45 -26.21 -1.95 -36.07
C GLY A 45 -25.56 -3.03 -36.92
N LEU A 46 -26.11 -3.28 -38.10
CA LEU A 46 -25.61 -4.20 -39.11
C LEU A 46 -24.09 -4.11 -39.25
N LEU A 47 -23.38 -5.04 -38.60
CA LEU A 47 -22.02 -5.36 -38.97
C LEU A 47 -22.11 -6.18 -40.25
N HIS A 48 -21.92 -5.48 -41.37
CA HIS A 48 -21.33 -6.05 -42.57
C HIS A 48 -20.29 -7.08 -42.16
N ALA A 49 -20.38 -8.30 -42.68
CA ALA A 49 -19.35 -9.31 -42.48
C ALA A 49 -18.16 -8.97 -43.39
N PRO A 50 -17.04 -8.41 -42.87
CA PRO A 50 -15.81 -8.34 -43.64
C PRO A 50 -15.28 -9.76 -43.85
N THR A 51 -14.82 -10.00 -45.06
CA THR A 51 -14.35 -11.30 -45.54
C THR A 51 -13.18 -11.81 -44.70
N ARG A 52 -13.39 -12.98 -44.08
CA ARG A 52 -12.41 -13.77 -43.33
C ARG A 52 -11.17 -14.05 -44.19
N LYS A 53 -10.09 -13.26 -44.06
CA LYS A 53 -8.68 -13.71 -44.14
C LYS A 53 -7.66 -12.57 -44.03
N SER A 54 -8.07 -11.31 -44.20
CA SER A 54 -7.14 -10.16 -44.18
C SER A 54 -7.16 -9.37 -42.85
N GLU A 55 -8.24 -9.43 -42.06
CA GLU A 55 -8.42 -8.51 -40.91
C GLU A 55 -7.79 -8.94 -39.57
N MET A 56 -7.36 -10.20 -39.40
CA MET A 56 -6.66 -10.60 -38.16
C MET A 56 -5.32 -9.89 -37.98
N ARG A 57 -4.70 -9.42 -39.08
CA ARG A 57 -3.42 -8.71 -39.03
C ARG A 57 -3.60 -7.27 -38.56
N LEU A 58 -4.72 -6.62 -38.90
CA LEU A 58 -4.94 -5.21 -38.58
C LEU A 58 -5.22 -5.00 -37.08
N CYS A 59 -6.05 -5.85 -36.47
CA CYS A 59 -6.32 -5.78 -35.03
C CYS A 59 -5.05 -6.04 -34.20
N SER A 60 -4.23 -7.01 -34.59
CA SER A 60 -2.96 -7.31 -33.91
C SER A 60 -2.01 -6.11 -33.91
N LEU A 61 -1.95 -5.37 -35.02
CA LEU A 61 -1.13 -4.16 -35.13
C LEU A 61 -1.66 -3.02 -34.26
N ILE A 62 -2.98 -2.87 -34.10
CA ILE A 62 -3.57 -1.86 -33.21
C ILE A 62 -3.27 -2.17 -31.75
N PHE A 63 -3.37 -3.45 -31.33
CA PHE A 63 -3.00 -3.86 -29.97
C PHE A 63 -1.50 -3.67 -29.70
N LEU A 64 -0.62 -4.00 -30.66
CA LEU A 64 0.82 -3.74 -30.53
C LEU A 64 1.12 -2.24 -30.42
N ALA A 65 0.47 -1.40 -31.24
CA ALA A 65 0.65 0.05 -31.23
C ALA A 65 0.16 0.67 -29.91
N ALA A 66 -0.95 0.19 -29.36
CA ALA A 66 -1.46 0.63 -28.06
C ALA A 66 -0.51 0.26 -26.91
N LEU A 67 0.11 -0.93 -26.96
CA LEU A 67 1.11 -1.34 -25.97
C LEU A 67 2.40 -0.52 -26.08
N LEU A 68 2.82 -0.15 -27.30
CA LEU A 68 3.97 0.72 -27.54
C LEU A 68 3.76 2.15 -27.02
N LEU A 69 2.52 2.66 -27.05
CA LEU A 69 2.17 3.98 -26.49
C LEU A 69 2.22 4.02 -24.95
N CYS A 70 2.04 2.88 -24.28
CA CYS A 70 2.18 2.77 -22.82
C CYS A 70 3.62 2.44 -22.36
N ALA A 71 4.57 2.24 -23.29
CA ALA A 71 5.92 1.78 -22.96
C ALA A 71 6.87 2.89 -22.46
N THR A 72 6.43 4.15 -22.39
CA THR A 72 7.22 5.25 -21.80
C THR A 72 6.96 5.40 -20.29
N ALA A 73 6.82 4.28 -19.58
CA ALA A 73 7.01 4.27 -18.12
C ALA A 73 8.52 4.37 -17.83
N SER A 74 9.09 5.57 -18.03
CA SER A 74 10.49 5.86 -17.78
C SER A 74 10.85 5.43 -16.36
N GLY A 75 11.76 4.45 -16.28
CA GLY A 75 12.29 3.86 -15.05
C GLY A 75 13.07 4.86 -14.20
N GLN A 76 12.36 5.75 -13.51
CA GLN A 76 12.89 6.46 -12.34
C GLN A 76 12.89 5.53 -11.11
N SER A 77 13.26 4.27 -11.31
CA SER A 77 13.42 3.27 -10.24
C SER A 77 14.59 3.59 -9.31
N SER A 78 15.45 4.56 -9.65
CA SER A 78 16.65 4.90 -8.89
C SER A 78 16.42 5.86 -7.71
N HIS A 79 15.26 6.52 -7.62
CA HIS A 79 15.01 7.49 -6.54
C HIS A 79 14.26 6.92 -5.33
N MET A 80 13.51 5.83 -5.49
CA MET A 80 12.69 5.27 -4.40
C MET A 80 13.57 4.71 -3.25
N SER A 81 14.75 4.17 -3.56
CA SER A 81 15.70 3.64 -2.57
C SER A 81 16.40 4.71 -1.73
N LYS A 82 16.36 5.97 -2.17
CA LYS A 82 17.00 7.12 -1.50
C LYS A 82 16.01 8.01 -0.73
N VAL A 83 14.74 7.62 -0.67
CA VAL A 83 13.72 8.39 0.04
C VAL A 83 14.03 8.36 1.54
N THR A 84 14.19 9.53 2.14
CA THR A 84 14.33 9.69 3.59
C THR A 84 12.96 9.69 4.27
N CYS A 85 12.93 9.32 5.54
CA CYS A 85 11.73 9.34 6.35
C CYS A 85 11.06 10.72 6.39
N GLY A 86 11.85 11.79 6.48
CA GLY A 86 11.35 13.16 6.42
C GLY A 86 10.72 13.52 5.07
N ALA A 87 11.23 12.98 3.95
CA ALA A 87 10.60 13.13 2.64
C ALA A 87 9.29 12.33 2.55
N PHE A 88 9.29 11.09 3.04
CA PHE A 88 8.10 10.24 3.10
C PHE A 88 6.95 10.87 3.90
N LEU A 89 7.24 11.47 5.06
CA LEU A 89 6.20 12.12 5.87
C LEU A 89 5.55 13.31 5.17
N LYS A 90 6.26 13.99 4.27
CA LYS A 90 5.77 15.13 3.47
C LYS A 90 4.96 14.70 2.24
N LEU A 91 5.02 13.43 1.85
CA LEU A 91 4.20 12.91 0.76
C LEU A 91 2.71 12.99 1.11
N ASP A 92 1.89 13.18 0.09
CA ASP A 92 0.43 13.06 0.21
C ASP A 92 0.01 11.60 0.42
N SER A 93 -1.25 11.38 0.80
CA SER A 93 -1.74 10.04 1.13
C SER A 93 -1.63 9.05 -0.02
N GLN A 94 -1.82 9.51 -1.27
CA GLN A 94 -1.75 8.63 -2.43
C GLN A 94 -0.30 8.22 -2.71
N ALA A 95 0.65 9.17 -2.71
CA ALA A 95 2.06 8.85 -2.89
C ALA A 95 2.61 7.97 -1.75
N LYS A 96 2.15 8.16 -0.50
CA LYS A 96 2.49 7.27 0.62
C LYS A 96 2.04 5.83 0.37
N ALA A 97 0.81 5.63 -0.10
CA ALA A 97 0.29 4.30 -0.40
C ALA A 97 1.10 3.62 -1.51
N VAL A 98 1.46 4.37 -2.57
CA VAL A 98 2.31 3.86 -3.66
C VAL A 98 3.70 3.47 -3.16
N LEU A 99 4.35 4.30 -2.34
CA LEU A 99 5.67 3.97 -1.78
C LEU A 99 5.61 2.75 -0.86
N ILE A 100 4.57 2.65 -0.02
CA ILE A 100 4.37 1.48 0.85
C ILE A 100 4.20 0.20 0.02
N ALA A 101 3.38 0.25 -1.04
CA ALA A 101 3.21 -0.90 -1.94
C ALA A 101 4.53 -1.28 -2.63
N TRP A 102 5.31 -0.28 -3.07
CA TRP A 102 6.63 -0.49 -3.66
C TRP A 102 7.61 -1.14 -2.68
N LEU A 103 7.66 -0.69 -1.42
CA LEU A 103 8.53 -1.26 -0.38
C LEU A 103 8.19 -2.73 -0.13
N ARG A 104 6.90 -3.09 -0.08
CA ARG A 104 6.49 -4.49 0.06
C ARG A 104 7.00 -5.33 -1.10
N GLY A 105 6.82 -4.85 -2.34
CA GLY A 105 7.33 -5.54 -3.54
C GLY A 105 8.85 -5.66 -3.55
N TYR A 106 9.57 -4.61 -3.11
CA TYR A 106 11.03 -4.63 -2.98
C TYR A 106 11.50 -5.74 -2.02
N HIS A 107 10.86 -5.87 -0.86
CA HIS A 107 11.21 -6.89 0.13
C HIS A 107 10.86 -8.31 -0.32
N SER A 108 9.71 -8.51 -0.97
CA SER A 108 9.34 -9.80 -1.57
C SER A 108 10.36 -10.26 -2.61
N GLY A 109 10.96 -9.33 -3.36
CA GLY A 109 12.02 -9.66 -4.32
C GLY A 109 13.34 -10.08 -3.66
N LYS A 110 13.66 -9.52 -2.48
CA LYS A 110 14.95 -9.73 -1.80
C LYS A 110 15.00 -11.02 -0.99
N ARG A 111 13.88 -11.44 -0.39
CA ARG A 111 13.85 -12.62 0.49
C ARG A 111 13.86 -13.95 -0.25
N HIS A 112 13.68 -13.98 -1.59
CA HIS A 112 13.47 -15.20 -2.40
C HIS A 112 12.33 -16.12 -1.94
N GLU A 113 11.69 -15.80 -0.82
CA GLU A 113 10.48 -16.40 -0.33
C GLU A 113 9.33 -15.76 -1.09
N ILE A 114 8.71 -16.57 -1.93
CA ILE A 114 7.31 -16.36 -2.29
C ILE A 114 6.55 -16.64 -0.99
N GLU A 115 6.56 -15.68 -0.06
CA GLU A 115 5.73 -15.72 1.13
C GLU A 115 4.32 -15.99 0.63
N SER A 116 3.85 -17.21 0.87
CA SER A 116 2.47 -17.59 0.64
C SER A 116 1.62 -16.57 1.39
N ALA A 117 0.92 -15.73 0.63
CA ALA A 117 0.34 -14.45 1.01
C ALA A 117 -0.79 -14.51 2.05
N ALA A 118 -0.60 -15.25 3.15
CA ALA A 118 -1.67 -15.68 4.03
C ALA A 118 -1.58 -15.10 5.44
N GLU A 119 -0.46 -14.49 5.84
CA GLU A 119 -0.51 -13.67 7.04
C GLU A 119 -1.03 -12.29 6.67
N GLU A 120 -2.32 -12.12 6.92
CA GLU A 120 -3.16 -10.96 6.65
C GLU A 120 -2.75 -9.78 7.54
N VAL A 121 -1.46 -9.41 7.52
CA VAL A 121 -0.98 -8.19 8.15
C VAL A 121 -1.59 -7.04 7.37
N SER A 122 -2.68 -6.51 7.93
CA SER A 122 -3.41 -5.36 7.42
C SER A 122 -2.43 -4.35 6.83
N PRO A 123 -2.55 -3.97 5.55
CA PRO A 123 -1.61 -3.07 4.90
C PRO A 123 -1.49 -1.72 5.64
N TYR A 124 -2.51 -1.37 6.42
CA TYR A 124 -2.54 -0.19 7.28
C TYR A 124 -1.67 -0.31 8.53
N ALA A 125 -1.51 -1.52 9.10
CA ALA A 125 -0.69 -1.73 10.29
C ALA A 125 0.80 -1.48 9.98
N TYR A 126 1.27 -2.00 8.85
CA TYR A 126 2.63 -1.77 8.37
C TYR A 126 2.89 -0.28 8.08
N GLY A 127 2.00 0.37 7.33
CA GLY A 127 2.11 1.80 7.03
C GLY A 127 2.12 2.67 8.28
N GLY A 128 1.33 2.31 9.30
CA GLY A 128 1.29 3.01 10.58
C GLY A 128 2.59 2.89 11.38
N LYS A 129 3.19 1.69 11.47
CA LYS A 129 4.49 1.48 12.12
C LYS A 129 5.59 2.27 11.40
N LEU A 130 5.62 2.18 10.07
CA LEU A 130 6.60 2.89 9.25
C LEU A 130 6.52 4.41 9.44
N ALA A 131 5.31 4.98 9.42
CA ALA A 131 5.11 6.41 9.65
C ALA A 131 5.56 6.85 11.04
N ARG A 132 5.29 6.04 12.07
CA ARG A 132 5.68 6.35 13.45
C ARG A 132 7.21 6.33 13.60
N HIS A 133 7.86 5.30 13.08
CA HIS A 133 9.32 5.17 13.16
C HIS A 133 10.04 6.26 12.34
N CYS A 134 9.47 6.62 11.19
CA CYS A 134 9.96 7.75 10.39
C CYS A 134 9.80 9.12 11.07
N ALA A 135 8.80 9.29 11.95
CA ALA A 135 8.63 10.53 12.71
C ALA A 135 9.74 10.73 13.76
N GLU A 136 10.21 9.62 14.35
CA GLU A 136 11.31 9.62 15.30
C GLU A 136 12.67 9.83 14.62
N ASN A 137 12.82 9.33 13.38
CA ASN A 137 14.09 9.31 12.65
C ASN A 137 13.98 9.94 11.24
N PRO A 138 13.74 11.26 11.12
CA PRO A 138 13.44 11.89 9.82
C PRO A 138 14.61 11.86 8.81
N ALA A 139 15.85 11.71 9.29
CA ALA A 139 17.04 11.60 8.43
C ALA A 139 17.29 10.16 7.93
N ALA A 140 16.67 9.15 8.54
CA ALA A 140 16.85 7.75 8.15
C ALA A 140 16.27 7.48 6.75
N LEU A 141 16.82 6.48 6.07
CA LEU A 141 16.27 6.01 4.81
C LEU A 141 15.04 5.15 5.07
N VAL A 142 13.95 5.41 4.36
CA VAL A 142 12.69 4.66 4.51
C VAL A 142 12.90 3.17 4.29
N ILE A 143 13.79 2.81 3.36
CA ILE A 143 14.08 1.42 3.06
C ILE A 143 14.73 0.70 4.25
N ALA A 144 15.70 1.32 4.93
CA ALA A 144 16.36 0.73 6.09
C ALA A 144 15.39 0.54 7.26
N VAL A 145 14.61 1.60 7.56
CA VAL A 145 13.55 1.57 8.58
C VAL A 145 12.52 0.49 8.27
N SER A 146 12.20 0.30 6.98
CA SER A 146 11.24 -0.72 6.56
C SER A 146 11.75 -2.16 6.71
N GLU A 147 13.06 -2.39 6.58
CA GLU A 147 13.69 -3.69 6.82
C GLU A 147 13.70 -4.02 8.32
N GLU A 148 13.97 -3.03 9.18
CA GLU A 148 13.93 -3.18 10.64
C GLU A 148 12.54 -3.59 11.14
N ILE A 149 11.48 -2.92 10.67
CA ILE A 149 10.08 -3.26 11.02
C ILE A 149 9.70 -4.68 10.62
N LEU A 150 10.22 -5.18 9.49
CA LEU A 150 9.96 -6.55 9.04
C LEU A 150 10.72 -7.57 9.89
N ALA A 151 11.97 -7.27 10.26
CA ALA A 151 12.78 -8.14 11.12
C ALA A 151 12.20 -8.30 12.54
N GLU A 152 11.51 -7.27 13.07
CA GLU A 152 10.80 -7.36 14.36
C GLU A 152 9.59 -8.30 14.33
N GLY A 153 8.94 -8.47 13.17
CA GLY A 153 7.72 -9.26 13.03
C GLY A 153 7.94 -10.77 12.96
N GLU A 154 9.19 -11.22 12.84
CA GLU A 154 9.57 -12.64 12.72
C GLU A 154 9.91 -13.30 14.07
N GLN A 155 9.70 -12.60 15.19
CA GLN A 155 9.93 -13.08 16.56
C GLN A 155 8.63 -13.54 17.23
#